data_AF-A0A2V5V6K4-F1
#
_entry.id   AF-A0A2V5V6K4-F1
#
_cell.length_a   1.000
_cell.length_b   1.000
_cell.length_c   1.000
_cell.angle_alpha   90.00
_cell.angle_beta   90.00
_cell.angle_gamma   90.00
#
_symmetry.space_group_name_H-M   'P 1'
#
loop_
_entity.id
_entity.type
_entity.pdbx_description
1 polymer ?
#
loop_
_entity_poly.entity_id
_entity_poly.type
_entity_poly.pdbx_seq_one_letter_code
_entity_poly.pdbx_strand_id
1 'polypeptide(L)'
;MASAWRIVRASRAETAFTGEGPWRYGGRWNSPGARVVYVSEHQSTAALEVFANRVPFVLQEKYKAFGLEWPDNLTEIFPAKKLPANWRAFPPPAETKEIGDRWVQERRSAVLALPSAISPA
;
A
#
# COMPACT_ATOMS: atom_id res chain seq x y z
N MET A 1 -13.18 -13.95 5.54
CA MET A 1 -11.70 -14.00 5.54
C MET A 1 -11.24 -13.04 4.48
N ALA A 2 -10.43 -12.07 4.88
CA ALA A 2 -9.92 -11.03 4.02
C ALA A 2 -8.64 -11.54 3.37
N SER A 3 -8.37 -11.09 2.16
CA SER A 3 -7.18 -11.47 1.42
C SER A 3 -6.60 -10.30 0.64
N ALA A 4 -5.31 -10.38 0.35
CA ALA A 4 -4.65 -9.45 -0.53
C ALA A 4 -3.39 -10.04 -1.17
N TRP A 5 -2.83 -9.26 -2.06
CA TRP A 5 -1.66 -9.58 -2.85
C TRP A 5 -0.59 -8.52 -2.68
N ARG A 6 0.66 -8.99 -2.62
CA ARG A 6 1.84 -8.13 -2.69
C ARG A 6 2.78 -8.65 -3.77
N ILE A 7 3.21 -7.76 -4.66
CA ILE A 7 4.20 -8.09 -5.68
C ILE A 7 5.45 -7.27 -5.44
N VAL A 8 6.61 -7.94 -5.39
CA VAL A 8 7.92 -7.32 -5.22
C VAL A 8 8.93 -7.93 -6.17
N ARG A 9 10.05 -7.25 -6.38
CA ARG A 9 11.22 -7.87 -7.03
C ARG A 9 11.63 -9.12 -6.27
N ALA A 10 11.98 -10.18 -6.99
CA ALA A 10 12.46 -11.42 -6.39
C ALA A 10 13.66 -11.20 -5.47
N SER A 11 14.55 -10.25 -5.79
CA SER A 11 15.70 -9.85 -4.95
C SER A 11 15.33 -9.16 -3.63
N ARG A 12 14.06 -8.77 -3.44
CA ARG A 12 13.55 -8.13 -2.22
C ARG A 12 12.57 -9.03 -1.45
N ALA A 13 12.46 -10.30 -1.84
CA ALA A 13 11.50 -11.25 -1.28
C ALA A 13 11.65 -11.42 0.24
N GLU A 14 12.88 -11.55 0.75
CA GLU A 14 13.15 -11.74 2.19
C GLU A 14 12.75 -10.51 3.01
N THR A 15 12.86 -9.33 2.41
CA THR A 15 12.51 -8.06 3.05
C THR A 15 11.08 -7.59 2.76
N ALA A 16 10.27 -8.40 2.06
CA ALA A 16 9.01 -7.97 1.47
C ALA A 16 8.04 -7.36 2.47
N PHE A 17 8.05 -7.84 3.72
CA PHE A 17 7.11 -7.47 4.78
C PHE A 17 7.73 -6.64 5.91
N THR A 18 8.97 -6.16 5.75
CA THR A 18 9.64 -5.34 6.77
C THR A 18 9.11 -3.91 6.84
N GLY A 19 8.44 -3.42 5.79
CA GLY A 19 8.02 -2.02 5.67
C GLY A 19 9.16 -1.02 5.46
N GLU A 20 10.37 -1.49 5.14
CA GLU A 20 11.56 -0.64 5.03
C GLU A 20 11.44 0.44 3.93
N GLY A 21 10.91 0.10 2.76
CA GLY A 21 10.73 1.06 1.67
C GLY A 21 9.85 2.25 2.07
N PRO A 22 8.60 2.01 2.50
CA PRO A 22 7.72 3.05 3.02
C PRO A 22 8.31 3.81 4.21
N TRP A 23 9.07 3.15 5.08
CA TRP A 23 9.75 3.81 6.20
C TRP A 23 10.82 4.80 5.73
N ARG A 24 11.62 4.45 4.71
CA ARG A 24 12.69 5.33 4.19
C ARG A 24 12.14 6.48 3.35
N TYR A 25 11.16 6.21 2.49
CA TYR A 25 10.77 7.13 1.41
C TYR A 25 9.34 7.67 1.53
N GLY A 26 8.53 7.14 2.46
CA GLY A 26 7.10 7.39 2.51
C GLY A 26 6.35 6.72 1.37
N GLY A 27 5.05 7.03 1.30
CA GLY A 27 4.16 6.63 0.22
C GLY A 27 2.97 7.58 0.15
N ARG A 28 1.89 7.16 -0.52
CA ARG A 28 0.64 7.94 -0.54
C ARG A 28 -0.02 8.01 0.84
N TRP A 29 0.02 6.90 1.57
CA TRP A 29 -0.68 6.71 2.84
C TRP A 29 0.28 6.64 4.04
N ASN A 30 1.52 7.11 3.93
CA ASN A 30 2.42 7.21 5.08
C ASN A 30 3.56 8.21 4.84
N SER A 31 4.00 8.88 5.90
CA SER A 31 5.23 9.67 5.91
C SER A 31 6.47 8.77 6.10
N PRO A 32 7.67 9.24 5.69
CA PRO A 32 8.92 8.62 6.13
C PRO A 32 8.98 8.52 7.66
N GLY A 33 9.53 7.44 8.19
CA GLY A 33 9.56 7.14 9.62
C GLY A 33 8.48 6.18 10.10
N ALA A 34 7.40 5.98 9.33
CA ALA A 34 6.36 4.98 9.63
C ALA A 34 6.55 3.69 8.81
N ARG A 35 6.59 2.53 9.48
CA ARG A 35 6.65 1.22 8.81
C ARG A 35 5.24 0.75 8.46
N VAL A 36 4.99 0.61 7.16
CA VAL A 36 3.77 0.02 6.60
C VAL A 36 4.11 -0.93 5.45
N VAL A 37 3.22 -1.86 5.16
CA VAL A 37 3.32 -2.74 3.98
C VAL A 37 2.10 -2.50 3.10
N TYR A 38 2.34 -2.13 1.85
CA TYR A 38 1.28 -1.98 0.86
C TYR A 38 0.93 -3.33 0.24
N VAL A 39 -0.37 -3.63 0.22
CA VAL A 39 -0.98 -4.79 -0.43
C VAL A 39 -2.19 -4.32 -1.23
N SER A 40 -2.67 -5.13 -2.17
CA SER A 40 -3.88 -4.85 -2.94
C SER A 40 -4.81 -6.05 -2.87
N GLU A 41 -6.12 -5.82 -2.79
CA GLU A 41 -7.13 -6.88 -2.72
C GLU A 41 -7.02 -7.87 -3.90
N HIS A 42 -6.72 -7.38 -5.10
CA HIS A 42 -6.53 -8.21 -6.29
C HIS A 42 -5.08 -8.23 -6.77
N GLN A 43 -4.63 -9.40 -7.26
CA GLN A 43 -3.30 -9.57 -7.83
C GLN A 43 -3.07 -8.66 -9.05
N SER A 44 -4.10 -8.42 -9.85
CA SER A 44 -4.08 -7.51 -11.00
C SER A 44 -3.80 -6.07 -10.57
N THR A 45 -4.44 -5.59 -9.51
CA THR A 45 -4.19 -4.26 -8.94
C THR A 45 -2.78 -4.16 -8.36
N ALA A 46 -2.31 -5.18 -7.64
CA ALA A 46 -0.94 -5.21 -7.14
C ALA A 46 0.09 -5.13 -8.28
N ALA A 47 -0.17 -5.81 -9.41
CA ALA A 47 0.68 -5.71 -10.60
C ALA A 47 0.65 -4.30 -11.20
N LEU A 48 -0.55 -3.72 -11.37
CA LEU A 48 -0.72 -2.38 -11.91
C LEU A 48 0.02 -1.32 -11.08
N GLU A 49 -0.04 -1.40 -9.75
CA GLU A 49 0.70 -0.49 -8.85
C GLU A 49 2.22 -0.63 -9.03
N VAL A 50 2.74 -1.85 -9.24
CA VAL A 50 4.16 -2.08 -9.54
C VAL A 50 4.56 -1.48 -10.88
N PHE A 51 3.73 -1.62 -11.92
CA PHE A 51 4.01 -1.07 -13.25
C PHE A 51 3.94 0.47 -13.27
N ALA A 52 2.88 1.05 -12.70
CA ALA A 52 2.62 2.48 -12.79
C ALA A 52 3.55 3.34 -11.93
N ASN A 53 3.98 2.83 -10.76
CA ASN A 53 4.84 3.59 -9.84
C ASN A 53 6.34 3.31 -10.05
N ARG A 54 6.75 2.52 -11.05
CA ARG A 54 8.16 2.24 -11.33
C ARG A 54 8.58 2.76 -12.69
N VAL A 55 9.44 3.77 -12.67
CA VAL A 55 10.12 4.28 -13.86
C VAL A 55 11.63 4.35 -13.59
N PRO A 56 12.48 3.70 -14.43
CA PRO A 56 12.12 2.82 -15.54
C PRO A 56 11.72 1.42 -15.05
N PHE A 57 10.68 0.85 -15.67
CA PHE A 57 10.34 -0.56 -15.50
C PHE A 57 11.34 -1.42 -16.26
N VAL A 58 12.09 -2.28 -15.56
CA VAL A 58 13.08 -3.16 -16.17
C VAL A 58 12.44 -4.54 -16.42
N LEU A 59 12.16 -4.84 -17.69
CA LEU A 59 11.50 -6.08 -18.14
C LEU A 59 12.23 -7.37 -17.73
N GLN A 60 13.54 -7.31 -17.52
CA GLN A 60 14.35 -8.47 -17.14
C GLN A 60 14.27 -8.80 -15.64
N GLU A 61 13.62 -7.96 -14.83
CA GLU A 61 13.48 -8.23 -13.41
C GLU A 61 12.45 -9.34 -13.16
N LYS A 62 12.85 -10.35 -12.37
CA LYS A 62 11.92 -11.34 -11.83
C LYS A 62 11.14 -10.75 -10.67
N TYR A 63 9.84 -11.04 -10.63
CA TYR A 63 8.94 -10.64 -9.55
C TYR A 63 8.42 -11.86 -8.79
N LYS A 64 8.11 -11.69 -7.51
CA LYS A 64 7.39 -12.67 -6.70
C LYS A 64 6.08 -12.06 -6.23
N ALA A 65 5.00 -12.83 -6.37
CA ALA A 65 3.69 -12.52 -5.85
C ALA A 65 3.46 -13.31 -4.55
N PHE A 66 2.96 -12.63 -3.54
CA PHE A 66 2.57 -13.20 -2.25
C PHE A 66 1.06 -13.03 -2.11
N GLY A 67 0.36 -14.15 -1.87
CA GLY A 67 -1.02 -14.13 -1.38
C GLY A 67 -1.01 -14.08 0.14
N LEU A 68 -1.89 -13.28 0.71
CA LEU A 68 -2.06 -13.08 2.15
C LEU A 68 -3.53 -13.31 2.50
N GLU A 69 -3.76 -13.92 3.66
CA GLU A 69 -5.10 -14.15 4.22
C GLU A 69 -5.10 -13.84 5.71
N TRP A 70 -6.20 -13.27 6.21
CA TRP A 70 -6.37 -12.96 7.63
C TRP A 70 -7.86 -12.86 8.04
N PRO A 71 -8.15 -12.92 9.36
CA PRO A 71 -9.50 -12.70 9.88
C PRO A 71 -10.04 -11.29 9.58
N ASP A 72 -11.32 -11.19 9.17
CA ASP A 72 -11.92 -9.92 8.71
C ASP A 72 -11.87 -8.81 9.77
N ASN A 73 -11.93 -9.17 11.05
CA ASN A 73 -11.91 -8.24 12.18
C ASN A 73 -10.57 -7.50 12.38
N LEU A 74 -9.52 -7.87 11.65
CA LEU A 74 -8.25 -7.16 11.65
C LEU A 74 -8.21 -5.98 10.67
N THR A 75 -9.26 -5.78 9.87
CA THR A 75 -9.34 -4.74 8.83
C THR A 75 -10.22 -3.57 9.27
N GLU A 76 -9.68 -2.36 9.22
CA GLU A 76 -10.44 -1.10 9.25
C GLU A 76 -10.68 -0.65 7.82
N ILE A 77 -11.93 -0.37 7.44
CA ILE A 77 -12.25 0.21 6.12
C ILE A 77 -12.36 1.72 6.27
N PHE A 78 -11.46 2.46 5.61
CA PHE A 78 -11.50 3.92 5.65
C PHE A 78 -12.66 4.45 4.79
N PRO A 79 -13.56 5.30 5.33
CA PRO A 79 -14.67 5.81 4.55
C PRO A 79 -14.21 6.71 3.39
N ALA A 80 -14.49 6.32 2.14
CA ALA A 80 -14.06 7.07 0.96
C ALA A 80 -14.54 8.54 0.95
N LYS A 81 -15.72 8.82 1.54
CA LYS A 81 -16.26 10.18 1.70
C LYS A 81 -15.43 11.09 2.61
N LYS A 82 -14.53 10.53 3.43
CA LYS A 82 -13.62 11.28 4.31
C LYS A 82 -12.25 11.53 3.66
N LEU A 83 -12.04 11.09 2.42
CA LEU A 83 -10.81 11.36 1.70
C LEU A 83 -10.77 12.82 1.22
N PRO A 84 -9.60 13.48 1.27
CA PRO A 84 -9.41 14.81 0.69
C PRO A 84 -9.80 14.84 -0.79
N ALA A 85 -10.37 15.93 -1.30
CA ALA A 85 -10.79 16.01 -2.71
C ALA A 85 -9.64 15.74 -3.71
N ASN A 86 -8.41 16.07 -3.32
CA ASN A 86 -7.18 15.89 -4.10
C ASN A 86 -6.44 14.57 -3.80
N TRP A 87 -7.04 13.59 -3.11
CA TRP A 87 -6.34 12.40 -2.61
C TRP A 87 -5.63 11.56 -3.70
N ARG A 88 -6.05 11.70 -4.96
CA ARG A 88 -5.46 11.03 -6.13
C ARG A 88 -4.31 11.80 -6.80
N ALA A 89 -4.05 13.05 -6.40
CA ALA A 89 -3.04 13.89 -7.01
C ALA A 89 -1.63 13.26 -6.95
N PHE A 90 -0.78 13.65 -7.89
CA PHE A 90 0.65 13.33 -7.90
C PHE A 90 1.46 14.62 -7.96
N PRO A 91 2.42 14.86 -7.04
CA PRO A 91 2.82 14.00 -5.91
C PRO A 91 1.69 13.81 -4.87
N PRO A 92 1.73 12.74 -4.05
CA PRO A 92 0.71 12.53 -3.02
C PRO A 92 0.63 13.70 -2.03
N PRO A 93 -0.57 14.22 -1.75
CA PRO A 93 -0.76 15.34 -0.83
C PRO A 93 -0.41 14.95 0.62
N ALA A 94 -0.13 15.93 1.48
CA ALA A 94 0.26 15.66 2.87
C ALA A 94 -0.88 15.00 3.66
N GLU A 95 -2.11 15.42 3.36
CA GLU A 95 -3.35 14.98 3.99
C GLU A 95 -3.59 13.47 3.82
N THR A 96 -3.15 12.86 2.71
CA THR A 96 -3.24 11.39 2.55
C THR A 96 -2.23 10.65 3.43
N LYS A 97 -1.05 11.23 3.66
CA LYS A 97 -0.03 10.65 4.54
C LYS A 97 -0.49 10.70 5.99
N GLU A 98 -1.05 11.82 6.42
CA GLU A 98 -1.59 12.02 7.78
C GLU A 98 -2.66 10.99 8.15
N ILE A 99 -3.50 10.57 7.19
CA ILE A 99 -4.50 9.52 7.41
C ILE A 99 -3.84 8.22 7.88
N GLY A 100 -2.81 7.76 7.17
CA GLY A 100 -2.15 6.50 7.53
C GLY A 100 -1.17 6.64 8.69
N ASP A 101 -0.50 7.78 8.85
CA ASP A 101 0.35 8.05 10.02
C ASP A 101 -0.47 7.99 11.31
N ARG A 102 -1.67 8.60 11.31
CA ARG A 102 -2.61 8.53 12.44
C ARG A 102 -3.05 7.10 12.71
N TRP A 103 -3.38 6.33 11.68
CA TRP A 103 -3.76 4.93 11.84
C TRP A 103 -2.63 4.09 12.46
N VAL A 104 -1.38 4.27 12.00
CA VAL A 104 -0.20 3.60 12.59
C VAL A 104 0.00 3.99 14.05
N GLN A 105 -0.13 5.29 14.37
CA GLN A 105 0.06 5.79 15.73
C GLN A 105 -1.00 5.24 16.70
N GLU A 106 -2.26 5.22 16.27
CA GLU A 106 -3.38 4.79 17.10
C GLU A 106 -3.52 3.26 17.20
N ARG A 107 -2.88 2.50 16.30
CA ARG A 107 -2.89 1.02 16.29
C ARG A 107 -4.30 0.42 16.33
N ARG A 108 -5.26 1.07 15.65
CA ARG A 108 -6.69 0.70 15.68
C ARG A 108 -6.99 -0.65 15.03
N SER A 109 -6.17 -1.06 14.07
CA SER A 109 -6.28 -2.33 13.35
C SER A 109 -4.93 -2.76 12.80
N ALA A 110 -4.82 -4.01 12.34
CA ALA A 110 -3.61 -4.49 11.67
C ALA A 110 -3.58 -4.11 10.18
N VAL A 111 -4.75 -3.91 9.56
CA VAL A 111 -4.91 -3.54 8.15
C VAL A 111 -5.85 -2.35 8.02
N LEU A 112 -5.46 -1.37 7.19
CA LEU A 112 -6.30 -0.25 6.77
C LEU A 112 -6.61 -0.39 5.27
N ALA A 113 -7.88 -0.59 4.94
CA ALA A 113 -8.37 -0.66 3.57
C ALA A 113 -8.74 0.74 3.07
N LEU A 114 -8.14 1.12 1.94
CA LEU A 114 -8.27 2.41 1.27
C LEU A 114 -8.40 2.17 -0.25
N PRO A 115 -9.06 3.07 -1.01
CA PRO A 115 -9.15 2.93 -2.46
C PRO A 115 -7.78 3.12 -3.13
N SER A 116 -7.52 2.39 -4.21
CA SER A 116 -6.37 2.63 -5.08
C SER A 116 -6.55 3.96 -5.82
N ALA A 117 -5.50 4.79 -5.84
CA ALA A 117 -5.53 6.04 -6.61
C ALA A 117 -5.53 5.80 -8.13
N ILE A 118 -4.99 4.65 -8.57
CA ILE A 118 -4.86 4.28 -9.98
C ILE A 118 -6.18 3.68 -10.48
N SER A 119 -6.73 2.72 -9.73
CA SER A 119 -7.97 2.02 -10.09
C SER A 119 -8.95 2.04 -8.92
N PRO A 120 -9.61 3.18 -8.64
CA PRO A 120 -10.68 3.21 -7.66
C PRO A 120 -11.88 2.42 -8.22
N ALA A 121 -12.40 1.49 -7.42
CA ALA A 121 -13.68 0.84 -7.70
C ALA A 121 -14.85 1.83 -7.55
#